data_AF-A0A183MSV6-F1
#
_entry.id   AF-A0A183MSV6-F1
#
_cell.length_a   1.000
_cell.length_b   1.000
_cell.length_c   1.000
_cell.angle_alpha   90.00
_cell.angle_beta   90.00
_cell.angle_gamma   90.00
#
_symmetry.space_group_name_H-M   'P 1'
#
loop_
_entity.id
_entity.type
_entity.pdbx_description
1 polymer ?
#
loop_
_entity_poly.entity_id
_entity_poly.type
_entity_poly.pdbx_seq_one_letter_code
_entity_poly.pdbx_strand_id
1 'polypeptide(L)'
;MEDNWKGIREALTSTCQEVLVLKKYHHKEWISTETLDKIKERNNKKAAINNSRTRAEKAQAQAEYTEANKQVKRSIRADKKKYVEELATTAEKAAREGNMKQLYDTTKKLAGKYSKPERPVKDKGGKPITEIQQQRNRWVEYFEELLNGPAPMNPPDIEAAHTDLPIEVNPPTTEEIRMAVGQIKNGNAAGPDNTPVEAL
;
A
#
# COMPACT_ATOMS: atom_id res chain seq x y z
N MET A 1 42.70 -4.48 31.41
CA MET A 1 42.64 -4.38 29.93
C MET A 1 41.19 -4.30 29.44
N GLU A 2 40.24 -5.02 30.04
CA GLU A 2 38.79 -4.86 29.79
C GLU A 2 38.29 -3.42 29.82
N ASP A 3 38.71 -2.62 30.82
CA ASP A 3 38.16 -1.27 31.02
C ASP A 3 38.54 -0.29 29.91
N ASN A 4 39.78 -0.37 29.41
CA ASN A 4 40.21 0.42 28.25
C ASN A 4 39.40 0.05 27.00
N TRP A 5 39.14 -1.24 26.81
CA TRP A 5 38.37 -1.72 25.67
C TRP A 5 36.89 -1.34 25.76
N LYS A 6 36.34 -1.26 26.97
CA LYS A 6 35.00 -0.73 27.23
C LYS A 6 34.91 0.76 26.89
N GLY A 7 35.88 1.56 27.35
CA GLY A 7 35.94 3.00 27.06
C GLY A 7 36.05 3.31 25.57
N ILE A 8 36.88 2.55 24.82
CA ILE A 8 36.98 2.69 23.36
C ILE A 8 35.65 2.37 22.68
N ARG A 9 34.97 1.30 23.11
CA ARG A 9 33.68 0.90 22.52
C ARG A 9 32.59 1.94 22.78
N GLU A 10 32.52 2.47 24.00
CA GLU A 10 31.56 3.51 24.38
C GLU A 10 31.81 4.80 23.60
N ALA A 11 33.06 5.26 23.51
CA ALA A 11 33.44 6.45 22.75
C ALA A 11 33.05 6.31 21.27
N LEU A 12 33.38 5.18 20.64
CA LEU A 12 33.08 4.91 19.23
C LEU A 12 31.57 4.82 18.99
N THR A 13 30.82 4.18 19.88
CA THR A 13 29.36 4.07 19.78
C THR A 13 28.70 5.44 19.92
N SER A 14 29.19 6.28 20.83
CA SER A 14 28.68 7.65 21.05
C SER A 14 28.93 8.54 19.82
N THR A 15 30.15 8.53 19.27
CA THR A 15 30.46 9.31 18.06
C THR A 15 29.63 8.84 16.87
N CYS A 16 29.45 7.52 16.72
CA CYS A 16 28.56 6.99 15.69
C CYS A 16 27.10 7.45 15.86
N GLN A 17 26.57 7.56 17.09
CA GLN A 17 25.21 8.03 17.33
C GLN A 17 25.02 9.53 17.08
N GLU A 18 26.05 10.34 17.32
CA GLU A 18 26.04 11.79 17.03
C GLU A 18 26.17 12.09 15.54
N VAL A 19 27.11 11.42 14.85
CA VAL A 19 27.43 11.70 13.44
C VAL A 19 26.44 11.02 12.49
N LEU A 20 26.10 9.76 12.75
CA LEU A 20 25.04 9.08 12.02
C LEU A 20 23.74 9.48 12.69
N VAL A 21 23.00 10.42 12.09
CA VAL A 21 21.61 10.67 12.45
C VAL A 21 20.91 9.32 12.49
N LEU A 22 20.69 8.78 13.70
CA LEU A 22 19.98 7.53 13.86
C LEU A 22 18.63 7.75 13.19
N LYS A 23 18.38 7.02 12.12
CA LYS A 23 17.07 7.01 11.47
C LYS A 23 16.11 6.56 12.55
N LYS A 24 15.41 7.52 13.17
CA LYS A 24 14.52 7.25 14.31
C LYS A 24 13.59 6.16 13.83
N TYR A 25 13.73 4.99 14.44
CA TYR A 25 12.88 3.88 14.06
C TYR A 25 11.51 4.25 14.60
N HIS A 26 10.68 4.83 13.72
CA HIS A 26 9.30 5.08 14.04
C HIS A 26 8.66 3.70 14.16
N HIS A 27 8.58 3.21 15.40
CA HIS A 27 7.71 2.09 15.70
C HIS A 27 6.32 2.45 15.19
N LYS A 28 5.63 1.44 14.66
CA LYS A 28 4.28 1.64 14.14
C LYS A 28 3.46 2.31 15.24
N GLU A 29 2.71 3.35 14.89
CA GLU A 29 1.97 4.21 15.84
C GLU A 29 1.13 3.42 16.86
N TRP A 30 0.72 2.20 16.51
CA TRP A 30 -0.12 1.35 17.33
C TRP A 30 0.63 0.50 18.37
N ILE A 31 1.96 0.39 18.33
CA ILE A 31 2.70 -0.44 19.31
C ILE A 31 2.90 0.36 20.60
N SER A 32 2.41 -0.17 21.71
CA SER A 32 2.57 0.45 23.03
C SER A 32 4.00 0.34 23.56
N THR A 33 4.37 1.24 24.47
CA THR A 33 5.62 1.18 25.23
C THR A 33 5.72 -0.10 26.06
N GLU A 34 4.61 -0.54 26.66
CA GLU A 34 4.54 -1.80 27.42
C GLU A 34 4.88 -3.01 26.55
N THR A 35 4.40 -3.06 25.31
CA THR A 35 4.78 -4.12 24.36
C THR A 35 6.25 -4.06 23.98
N LEU A 36 6.84 -2.86 23.87
CA LEU A 36 8.29 -2.71 23.61
C LEU A 36 9.12 -3.24 24.79
N ASP A 37 8.71 -2.97 26.03
CA ASP A 37 9.37 -3.49 27.22
C ASP A 37 9.31 -5.03 27.27
N LYS A 38 8.16 -5.62 26.96
CA LYS A 38 8.01 -7.09 26.84
C LYS A 38 8.91 -7.67 25.74
N ILE A 39 9.09 -6.97 24.62
CA ILE A 39 10.01 -7.39 23.56
C ILE A 39 11.45 -7.39 24.07
N LYS A 40 11.85 -6.34 24.81
CA LYS A 40 13.19 -6.23 25.42
C LYS A 40 13.43 -7.36 26.41
N GLU A 41 12.47 -7.63 27.29
CA GLU A 41 12.55 -8.73 28.26
C GLU A 41 12.68 -10.10 27.58
N ARG A 42 11.88 -10.34 26.53
CA ARG A 42 11.97 -11.56 25.70
C ARG A 42 13.35 -11.70 25.06
N ASN A 43 13.97 -10.61 24.60
CA ASN A 43 15.31 -10.63 24.03
C ASN A 43 16.38 -10.96 25.09
N ASN A 44 16.23 -10.45 26.32
CA ASN A 44 17.12 -10.82 27.43
C ASN A 44 17.04 -12.32 27.74
N LYS A 45 15.82 -12.88 27.77
CA LYS A 45 15.60 -14.33 27.92
C LYS A 45 16.21 -15.14 26.77
N LYS A 46 16.24 -14.57 25.56
CA LYS A 46 16.95 -15.17 24.42
C LYS A 46 18.46 -15.20 24.62
N ALA A 47 19.03 -14.15 25.21
CA ALA A 47 20.45 -14.12 25.56
C ALA A 47 20.80 -15.16 26.63
N ALA A 48 19.93 -15.38 27.62
CA ALA A 48 20.11 -16.44 28.62
C ALA A 48 20.20 -17.84 28.00
N ILE A 49 19.42 -18.14 26.95
CA ILE A 49 19.52 -19.40 26.19
C ILE A 49 20.88 -19.53 25.47
N ASN A 50 21.40 -18.44 24.93
CA ASN A 50 22.67 -18.47 24.21
C ASN A 50 23.86 -18.65 25.16
N ASN A 51 23.75 -18.15 26.39
CA ASN A 51 24.79 -18.19 27.41
C ASN A 51 24.71 -19.41 28.33
N SER A 52 23.67 -20.25 28.22
CA SER A 52 23.49 -21.45 29.06
C SER A 52 24.63 -22.44 28.86
N ARG A 53 25.21 -22.95 29.95
CA ARG A 53 26.34 -23.89 29.88
C ARG A 53 25.92 -25.34 29.97
N THR A 54 24.82 -25.62 30.68
CA THR A 54 24.30 -26.98 30.85
C THR A 54 23.00 -27.20 30.10
N ARG A 55 22.68 -28.46 29.80
CA ARG A 55 21.43 -28.84 29.10
C ARG A 55 20.18 -28.51 29.92
N ALA A 56 20.26 -28.61 31.24
CA ALA A 56 19.17 -28.30 32.15
C ALA A 56 18.86 -26.78 32.18
N GLU A 57 19.89 -25.94 32.34
CA GLU A 57 19.76 -24.48 32.26
C GLU A 57 19.17 -24.05 30.92
N LYS A 58 19.63 -24.65 29.82
CA LYS A 58 19.12 -24.35 28.48
C LYS A 58 17.64 -24.68 28.35
N ALA A 59 17.19 -25.80 28.91
CA ALA A 59 15.79 -26.20 28.90
C ALA A 59 14.91 -25.22 29.69
N GLN A 60 15.37 -24.78 30.86
CA GLN A 60 14.66 -23.77 31.67
C GLN A 60 14.58 -22.42 30.96
N ALA A 61 15.71 -21.90 30.48
CA ALA A 61 15.74 -20.62 29.75
C ALA A 61 14.87 -20.67 28.47
N GLN A 62 14.81 -21.83 27.80
CA GLN A 62 13.94 -22.04 26.65
C GLN A 62 12.45 -22.01 27.03
N ALA A 63 12.07 -22.56 28.18
CA ALA A 63 10.70 -22.49 28.69
C ALA A 63 10.30 -21.04 29.00
N GLU A 64 11.16 -20.29 29.70
CA GLU A 64 10.94 -18.88 30.04
C GLU A 64 10.83 -17.99 28.79
N TYR A 65 11.71 -18.17 27.81
CA TYR A 65 11.62 -17.49 26.52
C TYR A 65 10.31 -17.81 25.80
N THR A 66 9.87 -19.07 25.84
CA THR A 66 8.64 -19.50 25.18
C THR A 66 7.43 -18.78 25.76
N GLU A 67 7.37 -18.65 27.08
CA GLU A 67 6.27 -17.93 27.74
C GLU A 67 6.33 -16.42 27.48
N ALA A 68 7.52 -15.80 27.57
CA ALA A 68 7.69 -14.39 27.22
C ALA A 68 7.31 -14.10 25.75
N ASN A 69 7.65 -14.99 24.83
CA ASN A 69 7.29 -14.87 23.42
C ASN A 69 5.77 -15.00 23.20
N LYS A 70 5.06 -15.83 23.98
CA LYS A 70 3.59 -15.87 23.96
C LYS A 70 3.00 -14.54 24.45
N GLN A 71 3.54 -13.99 25.55
CA GLN A 71 3.07 -12.71 26.09
C GLN A 71 3.27 -11.57 25.10
N VAL A 72 4.44 -11.47 24.46
CA VAL A 72 4.70 -10.50 23.38
C VAL A 72 3.70 -10.66 22.23
N LYS A 73 3.43 -11.89 21.78
CA LYS A 73 2.43 -12.12 20.72
C LYS A 73 1.03 -11.69 21.14
N ARG A 74 0.64 -11.93 22.40
CA ARG A 74 -0.65 -11.50 22.94
C ARG A 74 -0.73 -9.98 23.02
N SER A 75 0.29 -9.30 23.52
CA SER A 75 0.30 -7.83 23.66
C SER A 75 0.27 -7.14 22.29
N ILE A 76 1.05 -7.62 21.32
CA ILE A 76 1.03 -7.12 19.93
C ILE A 76 -0.38 -7.24 19.32
N ARG A 77 -1.09 -8.35 19.57
CA ARG A 77 -2.46 -8.52 19.07
C ARG A 77 -3.44 -7.58 19.77
N ALA A 78 -3.30 -7.40 21.08
CA ALA A 78 -4.13 -6.50 21.87
C ALA A 78 -3.93 -5.04 21.43
N ASP A 79 -2.68 -4.59 21.30
CA ASP A 79 -2.32 -3.26 20.81
C ASP A 79 -2.91 -2.98 19.42
N LYS A 80 -2.75 -3.93 18.50
CA LYS A 80 -3.32 -3.81 17.15
C LYS A 80 -4.85 -3.72 17.19
N LYS A 81 -5.50 -4.55 18.01
CA LYS A 81 -6.95 -4.55 18.17
C LYS A 81 -7.44 -3.20 18.69
N LYS A 82 -6.81 -2.71 19.78
CA LYS A 82 -7.12 -1.42 20.38
C LYS A 82 -7.00 -0.27 19.39
N TYR A 83 -5.91 -0.22 18.63
CA TYR A 83 -5.70 0.81 17.62
C TYR A 83 -6.78 0.79 16.51
N VAL A 84 -7.15 -0.40 16.04
CA VAL A 84 -8.22 -0.54 15.03
C VAL A 84 -9.57 -0.09 15.59
N GLU A 85 -9.87 -0.44 16.84
CA GLU A 85 -11.08 0.00 17.54
C GLU A 85 -11.13 1.52 17.71
N GLU A 86 -10.02 2.15 18.13
CA GLU A 86 -9.92 3.61 18.25
C GLU A 86 -10.15 4.31 16.89
N LEU A 87 -9.53 3.81 15.82
CA LEU A 87 -9.77 4.32 14.47
C LEU A 87 -11.22 4.17 14.03
N ALA A 88 -11.85 3.02 14.31
CA ALA A 88 -13.26 2.79 13.98
C ALA A 88 -14.18 3.75 14.74
N THR A 89 -13.98 3.94 16.05
CA THR A 89 -14.74 4.92 16.84
C THR A 89 -14.55 6.36 16.35
N THR A 90 -13.34 6.70 15.89
CA THR A 90 -13.04 8.02 15.33
C THR A 90 -13.76 8.23 14.00
N ALA A 91 -13.78 7.21 13.13
CA ALA A 91 -14.51 7.25 11.87
C ALA A 91 -16.02 7.38 12.12
N GLU A 92 -16.58 6.62 13.06
CA GLU A 92 -17.99 6.71 13.42
C GLU A 92 -18.37 8.10 13.94
N LYS A 93 -17.55 8.68 14.82
CA LYS A 93 -17.76 10.05 15.31
C LYS A 93 -17.71 11.08 14.17
N ALA A 94 -16.71 10.98 13.28
CA ALA A 94 -16.60 11.87 12.12
C ALA A 94 -17.81 11.75 11.17
N ALA A 95 -18.37 10.55 11.01
CA ALA A 95 -19.61 10.33 10.24
C ALA A 95 -20.79 11.08 10.88
N ARG A 96 -20.97 10.93 12.20
CA ARG A 96 -22.05 11.60 12.96
C ARG A 96 -21.95 13.11 12.92
N GLU A 97 -20.73 13.66 12.94
CA GLU A 97 -20.44 15.09 12.89
C GLU A 97 -20.45 15.68 11.46
N GLY A 98 -20.58 14.84 10.43
CA GLY A 98 -20.51 15.27 9.02
C GLY A 98 -19.10 15.66 8.54
N ASN A 99 -18.04 15.34 9.30
CA ASN A 99 -16.66 15.62 8.94
C ASN A 99 -16.14 14.59 7.91
N MET A 100 -16.51 14.79 6.65
CA MET A 100 -16.23 13.84 5.57
C MET A 100 -14.72 13.66 5.30
N LYS A 101 -13.91 14.70 5.51
CA LYS A 101 -12.45 14.64 5.34
C LYS A 101 -11.83 13.65 6.33
N GLN A 102 -12.17 13.78 7.62
CA GLN A 102 -11.65 12.90 8.66
C GLN A 102 -12.16 11.46 8.51
N LEU A 103 -13.42 11.28 8.11
CA LEU A 103 -13.98 9.98 7.75
C LEU A 103 -13.16 9.30 6.65
N TYR A 104 -12.89 10.01 5.56
CA TYR A 104 -12.12 9.48 4.43
C TYR A 104 -10.69 9.11 4.84
N ASP A 105 -9.99 10.00 5.55
CA ASP A 105 -8.60 9.78 5.96
C ASP A 105 -8.48 8.58 6.92
N THR A 106 -9.41 8.43 7.87
CA THR A 106 -9.43 7.30 8.82
C THR A 106 -9.79 5.98 8.13
N THR A 107 -10.78 5.98 7.23
CA THR A 107 -11.15 4.80 6.44
C THR A 107 -10.01 4.36 5.53
N LYS A 108 -9.31 5.32 4.90
CA LYS A 108 -8.11 5.05 4.09
C LYS A 108 -6.97 4.45 4.92
N LYS A 109 -6.77 4.91 6.17
CA LYS A 109 -5.80 4.29 7.10
C LYS A 109 -6.19 2.85 7.46
N LEU A 110 -7.48 2.58 7.71
CA LEU A 110 -7.99 1.24 8.03
C LEU A 110 -7.88 0.26 6.86
N ALA A 111 -8.20 0.70 5.64
CA ALA A 111 -8.14 -0.13 4.43
C ALA A 111 -6.71 -0.59 4.08
N GLY A 112 -5.69 0.13 4.58
CA GLY A 112 -4.29 -0.14 4.25
C GLY A 112 -3.97 0.09 2.77
N LYS A 113 -2.76 -0.32 2.34
CA LYS A 113 -2.42 -0.31 0.91
C LYS A 113 -3.05 -1.53 0.25
N TYR A 114 -4.08 -1.31 -0.58
CA TYR A 114 -4.57 -2.34 -1.48
C TYR A 114 -3.47 -2.71 -2.47
N SER A 115 -2.82 -3.84 -2.24
CA SER A 115 -1.97 -4.47 -3.24
C SER A 115 -2.89 -5.36 -4.09
N LYS A 116 -3.08 -4.98 -5.36
CA LYS A 116 -3.67 -5.91 -6.33
C LYS A 116 -2.77 -7.15 -6.33
N PRO A 117 -3.29 -8.37 -6.06
CA PRO A 117 -2.51 -9.55 -6.39
C PRO A 117 -2.21 -9.47 -7.89
N GLU A 118 -0.94 -9.57 -8.28
CA GLU A 118 -0.59 -9.83 -9.68
C GLU A 118 -1.35 -11.08 -10.11
N ARG A 119 -2.24 -10.95 -11.09
CA ARG A 119 -2.92 -12.10 -11.69
C ARG A 119 -1.89 -12.76 -12.60
N PRO A 120 -1.40 -13.97 -12.31
CA PRO A 120 -0.49 -14.65 -13.21
C PRO A 120 -1.18 -14.85 -14.56
N VAL A 121 -0.46 -14.60 -15.65
CA VAL A 121 -0.93 -14.94 -17.00
C VAL A 121 -1.19 -16.44 -17.03
N LYS A 122 -2.37 -16.86 -17.51
CA LYS A 122 -2.74 -18.27 -17.58
C LYS A 122 -2.49 -18.83 -18.98
N ASP A 123 -2.08 -20.08 -19.04
CA ASP A 123 -2.08 -20.85 -20.29
C ASP A 123 -3.52 -21.11 -20.78
N LYS A 124 -3.68 -21.68 -21.97
CA LYS A 124 -5.00 -22.02 -22.52
C LYS A 124 -5.78 -23.01 -21.64
N GLY A 125 -5.09 -23.82 -20.84
CA GLY A 125 -5.67 -24.75 -19.86
C GLY A 125 -6.03 -24.10 -18.52
N GLY A 126 -5.84 -22.79 -18.36
CA GLY A 126 -6.16 -22.05 -17.14
C GLY A 126 -5.13 -22.17 -16.02
N LYS A 127 -3.96 -22.79 -16.26
CA LYS A 127 -2.87 -22.89 -15.28
C LYS A 127 -2.01 -21.62 -15.30
N PRO A 128 -1.56 -21.13 -14.14
CA PRO A 128 -0.73 -19.93 -14.06
C PRO A 128 0.67 -20.18 -14.62
N ILE A 129 1.14 -19.26 -15.47
CA ILE A 129 2.47 -19.26 -16.07
C ILE A 129 3.40 -18.38 -15.23
N THR A 130 4.42 -18.99 -14.64
CA THR A 130 5.41 -18.31 -13.79
C THR A 130 6.67 -17.87 -14.55
N GLU A 131 6.94 -18.44 -15.74
CA GLU A 131 8.15 -18.19 -16.52
C GLU A 131 7.94 -17.10 -17.59
N ILE A 132 8.87 -16.14 -17.67
CA ILE A 132 8.78 -14.98 -18.58
C ILE A 132 8.74 -15.40 -20.05
N GLN A 133 9.52 -16.41 -20.45
CA GLN A 133 9.52 -16.91 -21.84
C GLN A 133 8.16 -17.51 -22.22
N GLN A 134 7.58 -18.31 -21.33
CA GLN A 134 6.26 -18.91 -21.54
C GLN A 134 5.15 -17.84 -21.58
N GLN A 135 5.27 -16.76 -20.80
CA GLN A 135 4.33 -15.64 -20.89
C GLN A 135 4.40 -14.94 -22.25
N ARG A 136 5.60 -14.74 -22.80
CA ARG A 136 5.78 -14.17 -24.16
C ARG A 136 5.15 -15.07 -25.21
N ASN A 137 5.38 -16.38 -25.13
CA ASN A 137 4.76 -17.33 -26.05
C ASN A 137 3.24 -17.32 -25.95
N ARG A 138 2.69 -17.24 -24.73
CA ARG A 138 1.23 -17.10 -24.52
C ARG A 138 0.67 -15.82 -25.13
N TRP A 139 1.41 -14.71 -25.09
CA TRP A 139 1.05 -13.47 -25.77
C TRP A 139 1.07 -13.61 -27.28
N VAL A 140 2.11 -14.24 -27.84
CA VAL A 140 2.20 -14.54 -29.28
C VAL A 140 0.99 -15.36 -29.73
N GLU A 141 0.69 -16.46 -29.04
CA GLU A 141 -0.48 -17.30 -29.32
C GLU A 141 -1.80 -16.52 -29.25
N TYR A 142 -1.97 -15.67 -28.23
CA TYR A 142 -3.19 -14.87 -28.06
C TYR A 142 -3.40 -13.91 -29.24
N PHE A 143 -2.34 -13.19 -29.62
CA PHE A 143 -2.43 -12.22 -30.72
C PHE A 143 -2.54 -12.91 -32.08
N GLU A 144 -1.94 -14.08 -32.26
CA GLU A 144 -2.08 -14.87 -33.47
C GLU A 144 -3.53 -15.35 -33.64
N GLU A 145 -4.17 -15.87 -32.60
CA GLU A 145 -5.60 -16.23 -32.62
C GLU A 145 -6.51 -15.02 -32.87
N LEU A 146 -6.20 -13.88 -32.24
CA LEU A 146 -7.02 -12.67 -32.33
C LEU A 146 -6.92 -11.99 -33.69
N LEU A 147 -5.71 -11.88 -34.25
CA LEU A 147 -5.45 -11.10 -35.46
C LEU A 147 -5.50 -11.95 -36.74
N ASN A 148 -5.19 -13.24 -36.65
CA ASN A 148 -5.16 -14.14 -37.80
C ASN A 148 -6.33 -15.14 -37.80
N GLY A 149 -7.37 -14.90 -37.01
CA GLY A 149 -8.61 -15.67 -37.04
C GLY A 149 -9.30 -15.58 -38.41
N PRO A 150 -9.96 -16.64 -38.89
CA PRO A 150 -10.71 -16.59 -40.14
C PRO A 150 -11.78 -15.50 -40.05
N ALA A 151 -12.02 -14.81 -41.16
CA ALA A 151 -13.08 -13.81 -41.25
C ALA A 151 -14.39 -14.42 -40.72
N PRO A 152 -15.11 -13.70 -39.84
CA PRO A 152 -16.35 -14.23 -39.27
C PRO A 152 -17.27 -14.65 -40.42
N MET A 153 -17.76 -15.89 -40.35
CA MET A 153 -18.54 -16.52 -41.43
C MET A 153 -19.84 -15.76 -41.73
N ASN A 154 -20.31 -14.99 -40.75
CA ASN A 154 -21.38 -14.03 -40.91
C ASN A 154 -20.75 -12.63 -40.83
N PRO A 155 -20.89 -11.79 -41.88
CA PRO A 155 -20.57 -10.38 -41.73
C PRO A 155 -21.43 -9.81 -40.58
N PRO A 156 -20.88 -8.90 -39.75
CA PRO A 156 -21.69 -8.19 -38.78
C PRO A 156 -22.85 -7.54 -39.51
N ASP A 157 -24.08 -7.83 -39.06
CA ASP A 157 -25.28 -7.15 -39.53
C ASP A 157 -25.28 -5.74 -38.91
N ILE A 158 -24.56 -4.84 -39.57
CA ILE A 158 -24.52 -3.43 -39.20
C ILE A 158 -25.75 -2.82 -39.84
N GLU A 159 -26.83 -2.69 -39.05
CA GLU A 159 -27.98 -1.88 -39.45
C GLU A 159 -27.47 -0.49 -39.84
N ALA A 160 -27.59 -0.16 -41.12
CA ALA A 160 -27.24 1.17 -41.60
C ALA A 160 -28.07 2.18 -40.81
N ALA A 161 -27.39 3.13 -40.15
CA ALA A 161 -28.08 4.17 -39.41
C ALA A 161 -29.11 4.84 -40.33
N HIS A 162 -30.40 4.65 -40.02
CA HIS A 162 -31.51 5.10 -40.87
C HIS A 162 -31.69 6.63 -40.87
N THR A 163 -30.85 7.35 -40.15
CA THR A 163 -30.98 8.78 -39.98
C THR A 163 -29.61 9.37 -39.72
N ASP A 164 -29.12 10.12 -40.70
CA ASP A 164 -28.11 11.13 -40.43
C ASP A 164 -28.71 12.06 -39.39
N LEU A 165 -28.16 12.05 -38.18
CA LEU A 165 -28.54 13.02 -37.17
C LEU A 165 -28.33 14.40 -37.80
N PRO A 166 -29.31 15.32 -37.71
CA PRO A 166 -29.15 16.69 -38.18
C PRO A 166 -28.14 17.38 -37.28
N ILE A 167 -26.86 17.09 -37.52
CA ILE A 167 -25.73 17.77 -36.93
C ILE A 167 -25.59 19.04 -37.75
N GLU A 168 -25.85 20.17 -37.10
CA GLU A 168 -25.60 21.45 -37.70
C GLU A 168 -24.10 21.61 -37.91
N VAL A 169 -23.66 21.46 -39.18
CA VAL A 169 -22.26 21.58 -39.60
C VAL A 169 -21.83 23.04 -39.82
N ASN A 170 -22.69 24.00 -39.44
CA ASN A 170 -22.37 25.42 -39.53
C ASN A 170 -21.28 25.78 -38.51
N PRO A 171 -20.39 26.73 -38.82
CA PRO A 171 -19.45 27.26 -37.84
C PRO A 171 -20.21 27.82 -36.62
N PRO A 172 -19.72 27.62 -35.39
CA PRO A 172 -20.36 28.14 -34.20
C PRO A 172 -20.45 29.67 -34.26
N THR A 173 -21.59 30.20 -33.85
CA THR A 173 -21.84 31.64 -33.78
C THR A 173 -21.09 32.24 -32.59
N THR A 174 -20.74 33.53 -32.69
CA THR A 174 -20.05 34.27 -31.62
C THR A 174 -20.79 34.18 -30.28
N GLU A 175 -22.12 34.13 -30.30
CA GLU A 175 -22.93 34.09 -29.08
C GLU A 175 -22.94 32.70 -28.43
N GLU A 176 -22.89 31.63 -29.22
CA GLU A 176 -22.71 30.27 -28.71
C GLU A 176 -21.34 30.11 -28.06
N ILE A 177 -20.29 30.65 -28.67
CA ILE A 177 -18.93 30.65 -28.11
C ILE A 177 -18.92 31.40 -26.77
N ARG A 178 -19.54 32.60 -26.72
CA ARG A 178 -19.63 33.40 -25.48
C ARG A 178 -20.38 32.67 -24.38
N MET A 179 -21.50 32.03 -24.69
CA MET A 179 -22.26 31.25 -23.71
C MET A 179 -21.48 30.04 -23.22
N ALA A 180 -20.80 29.31 -24.12
CA ALA A 180 -20.00 28.14 -23.76
C ALA A 180 -18.83 28.52 -22.85
N VAL A 181 -18.09 29.59 -23.17
CA VAL A 181 -17.00 30.11 -22.33
C VAL A 181 -17.52 30.53 -20.95
N GLY A 182 -18.68 31.19 -20.88
CA GLY A 182 -19.31 31.59 -19.61
C GLY A 182 -19.78 30.43 -18.72
N GLN A 183 -19.98 29.23 -19.29
CA GLN A 183 -20.36 28.02 -18.54
C GLN A 183 -19.14 27.26 -17.98
N ILE A 184 -17.92 27.62 -18.38
CA ILE A 184 -16.70 26.97 -17.91
C ILE A 184 -16.48 27.33 -16.43
N LYS A 185 -16.16 26.33 -15.61
CA LYS A 185 -15.87 26.53 -14.18
C LYS A 185 -14.43 27.01 -13.98
N ASN A 186 -14.28 28.10 -13.21
CA ASN A 186 -12.98 28.61 -12.77
C ASN A 186 -12.33 27.69 -11.73
N GLY A 187 -11.00 27.75 -11.62
CA GLY A 187 -10.22 26.95 -10.67
C GLY A 187 -9.87 25.53 -11.12
N ASN A 188 -10.06 25.20 -12.40
CA ASN A 188 -9.60 23.94 -12.99
C ASN A 188 -8.10 24.02 -13.34
N ALA A 189 -7.41 22.89 -13.29
CA ALA A 189 -5.99 22.81 -13.65
C ALA A 189 -5.79 23.09 -15.16
N ALA A 190 -4.73 23.83 -15.49
CA ALA A 190 -4.39 24.14 -16.87
C ALA A 190 -4.08 22.87 -17.68
N GLY A 191 -4.51 22.87 -18.95
CA GLY A 191 -4.21 21.79 -19.89
C GLY A 191 -2.72 21.72 -20.27
N PRO A 192 -2.35 20.82 -21.20
CA PRO A 192 -0.96 20.66 -21.68
C PRO A 192 -0.33 21.96 -22.18
N ASP A 193 -1.16 22.89 -22.66
CA ASP A 193 -0.76 24.20 -23.19
C ASP A 193 -0.60 25.28 -22.11
N ASN A 194 -0.67 24.91 -20.82
CA ASN A 194 -0.51 25.77 -19.64
C ASN A 194 -1.42 27.02 -19.59
N THR A 195 -2.51 27.03 -20.36
CA THR A 195 -3.46 28.15 -20.36
C THR A 195 -4.56 27.87 -19.34
N PRO A 196 -4.69 28.71 -18.29
CA PRO A 196 -5.74 28.56 -17.28
C PRO A 196 -7.10 29.05 -17.83
N VAL A 197 -8.20 28.55 -17.27
CA VAL A 197 -9.57 28.93 -17.70
C VAL A 197 -9.80 30.44 -17.54
N GLU A 198 -9.14 31.05 -16.58
CA GLU A 198 -9.18 32.48 -16.27
C GLU A 198 -8.51 33.37 -17.34
N ALA A 199 -7.83 32.78 -18.32
CA ALA A 199 -7.18 33.48 -19.42
C ALA A 199 -7.94 33.35 -20.76
N LEU A 200 -9.09 32.66 -20.78
CA LEU A 200 -10.02 32.53 -21.91
C LEU A 200 -11.07 33.66 -21.89
#